data_AF-A0A966X204-F1
#
_entry.id   AF-A0A966X204-F1
#
_cell.length_a   1.000
_cell.length_b   1.000
_cell.length_c   1.000
_cell.angle_alpha   90.00
_cell.angle_beta   90.00
_cell.angle_gamma   90.00
#
_symmetry.space_group_name_H-M   'P 1'
#
loop_
_entity.id
_entity.type
_entity.pdbx_description
1 polymer ?
#
loop_
_entity_poly.entity_id
_entity_poly.type
_entity_poly.pdbx_seq_one_letter_code
_entity_poly.pdbx_strand_id
1 'polypeptide(L)' 'MADEFDPASVPIRPAATVMLIRETPALEVLMMRRHAKTVFAGGMWVFPGGAVDPA' A
#
# COMPACT_ATOMS: atom_id res chain seq x y z
N MET A 1 -24.44 6.72 18.17
CA MET A 1 -24.77 7.14 16.80
C MET A 1 -23.50 6.95 16.01
N ALA A 2 -23.47 5.99 15.08
CA ALA A 2 -22.34 5.88 14.17
C ALA A 2 -22.34 7.19 13.36
N ASP A 3 -21.27 7.97 13.46
CA ASP A 3 -21.06 9.07 12.51
C ASP A 3 -21.25 8.51 11.11
N GLU A 4 -22.09 9.18 10.32
CA GLU A 4 -22.39 8.83 8.95
C GLU A 4 -21.10 8.98 8.14
N PHE A 5 -20.32 7.90 8.05
CA PHE A 5 -19.11 7.87 7.25
C PHE A 5 -19.50 7.98 5.78
N ASP A 6 -19.31 9.17 5.20
CA ASP A 6 -19.38 9.36 3.76
C ASP A 6 -18.03 9.03 3.12
N PRO A 7 -17.86 7.87 2.45
CA PRO A 7 -16.61 7.52 1.77
C PRO A 7 -16.22 8.53 0.69
N ALA A 8 -17.18 9.28 0.13
CA ALA A 8 -16.92 10.29 -0.89
C ALA A 8 -16.26 11.55 -0.30
N SER A 9 -16.37 11.77 1.02
CA SER A 9 -15.73 12.88 1.72
C SER A 9 -14.23 12.70 1.93
N VAL A 10 -13.69 11.48 1.74
CA VAL A 10 -12.27 11.18 1.97
C VAL A 10 -11.43 11.67 0.77
N PRO A 11 -10.48 12.60 0.97
CA PRO A 11 -9.65 13.09 -0.12
C PRO A 11 -8.82 11.97 -0.76
N ILE A 12 -8.86 11.86 -2.08
CA ILE A 12 -8.06 10.89 -2.82
C ILE A 12 -6.61 11.36 -2.83
N ARG A 13 -5.70 10.55 -2.26
CA ARG A 13 -4.26 10.79 -2.32
C ARG A 13 -3.63 9.97 -3.44
N PRO A 14 -2.98 10.61 -4.44
CA PRO A 14 -2.24 9.88 -5.47
C PRO A 14 -1.16 8.99 -4.88
N ALA A 15 -1.03 7.78 -5.41
CA ALA A 15 -0.04 6.80 -4.98
C ALA A 15 0.38 5.92 -6.16
N ALA A 16 1.57 5.33 -6.05
CA ALA A 16 2.08 4.36 -6.99
C ALA A 16 2.51 3.08 -6.25
N THR A 17 2.30 1.94 -6.88
CA THR A 17 2.71 0.61 -6.40
C THR A 17 3.45 -0.09 -7.52
N VAL A 18 4.56 -0.75 -7.18
CA VAL A 18 5.43 -1.45 -8.13
C VAL A 18 5.48 -2.93 -7.76
N MET A 19 5.24 -3.80 -8.74
CA MET A 19 5.49 -5.23 -8.62
C MET A 19 6.82 -5.56 -9.30
N LEU A 20 7.84 -5.85 -8.50
CA LEU A 20 9.11 -6.37 -9.03
C LEU A 20 8.98 -7.87 -9.18
N ILE A 21 9.06 -8.34 -10.41
CA ILE A 21 8.89 -9.75 -10.77
C ILE A 21 10.20 -10.35 -11.24
N ARG A 22 10.38 -11.65 -10.97
CA ARG A 22 11.37 -12.49 -11.66
C ARG A 22 10.74 -13.82 -12.00
N GLU A 23 11.14 -14.41 -13.11
CA GLU A 23 10.62 -15.69 -13.56
C GLU A 23 11.78 -16.66 -13.82
N THR A 24 12.25 -17.33 -12.76
CA THR A 24 13.29 -18.38 -12.88
C THR A 24 13.48 -19.15 -11.56
N PRO A 25 13.13 -20.45 -11.46
CA PRO A 25 12.42 -21.30 -12.45
C PRO A 25 10.89 -21.08 -12.49
N ALA A 26 10.33 -20.25 -11.60
CA ALA A 26 8.91 -19.94 -11.52
C ALA A 26 8.70 -18.43 -11.28
N LEU A 27 7.46 -17.96 -11.46
CA LEU A 27 7.08 -16.57 -11.20
C LEU A 27 7.18 -16.27 -9.70
N GLU A 28 7.94 -15.24 -9.37
CA GLU A 28 8.07 -14.70 -8.02
C GLU A 28 7.88 -13.19 -8.05
N VAL A 29 7.35 -12.64 -6.95
CA VAL A 29 7.14 -11.21 -6.77
C VAL A 29 7.76 -10.74 -5.46
N LEU A 30 8.46 -9.60 -5.50
CA LEU A 30 9.01 -9.01 -4.28
C LEU A 30 7.89 -8.44 -3.41
N MET A 31 7.83 -8.89 -2.16
CA MET A 31 6.99 -8.31 -1.12
C MET A 31 7.83 -7.86 0.07
N MET A 32 7.32 -6.87 0.80
CA MET A 32 7.93 -6.35 2.02
C MET A 32 6.96 -6.53 3.18
N ARG A 33 7.49 -6.84 4.37
CA ARG A 33 6.69 -6.82 5.59
C ARG A 33 6.80 -5.44 6.23
N ARG A 34 5.67 -4.73 6.31
CA ARG A 34 5.62 -3.39 6.90
C ARG A 34 5.88 -3.48 8.40
N HIS A 35 6.60 -2.50 8.94
CA HIS A 35 6.91 -2.47 10.37
C HIS A 35 5.61 -2.50 11.21
N ALA A 36 5.58 -3.28 12.29
CA ALA A 36 4.36 -3.54 13.05
C ALA A 36 3.76 -2.27 13.70
N LYS A 37 4.61 -1.29 14.01
CA LYS A 37 4.19 -0.03 14.66
C LYS A 37 3.71 1.05 13.68
N THR A 38 3.51 0.74 12.40
CA THR A 38 3.06 1.76 11.44
C THR A 38 1.55 1.99 11.54
N VAL A 39 1.12 3.27 11.56
CA VAL A 39 -0.27 3.74 11.79
C VAL A 39 -1.30 3.14 10.84
N PHE A 40 -0.86 2.76 9.64
CA PHE A 40 -1.68 2.10 8.63
C PHE A 40 -0.98 0.82 8.19
N ALA A 41 -1.71 -0.28 8.01
CA ALA A 41 -1.19 -1.54 7.45
C ALA A 41 0.03 -2.15 8.18
N GLY A 42 0.19 -1.90 9.49
CA GLY A 42 1.30 -2.45 10.27
C GLY A 42 1.34 -3.98 10.25
N GLY A 43 2.51 -4.56 10.01
CA GLY A 43 2.73 -6.01 10.03
C GLY A 43 2.28 -6.77 8.77
N MET A 44 1.60 -6.11 7.83
CA MET A 44 1.12 -6.73 6.59
C MET A 44 2.25 -6.92 5.57
N TRP A 45 2.10 -7.92 4.69
CA TRP A 45 2.89 -8.05 3.48
C TRP A 45 2.33 -7.13 2.40
N VAL A 46 3.19 -6.32 1.81
CA VAL A 46 2.84 -5.29 0.82
C VAL A 46 3.82 -5.30 -0.34
N PHE A 47 3.38 -4.84 -1.50
CA PHE A 47 4.30 -4.51 -2.59
C PHE A 47 5.01 -3.18 -2.30
N PRO A 48 6.22 -2.97 -2.87
CA PRO A 48 6.86 -1.65 -2.89
C PRO A 48 5.95 -0.56 -3.45
N GLY A 49 5.90 0.59 -2.80
CA GLY A 49 5.04 1.69 -3.21
C GLY A 49 4.93 2.79 -2.16
N GLY A 50 4.21 3.85 -2.50
CA GLY A 50 4.06 5.02 -1.64
C GLY A 50 3.14 6.09 -2.23
N ALA A 51 2.91 7.15 -1.45
CA ALA A 51 2.27 8.35 -1.95
C ALA A 51 3.17 9.02 -3.00
N VAL A 52 2.56 9.69 -3.97
CA VAL A 52 3.30 10.58 -4.87
C VAL A 52 3.68 11.84 -4.10
N ASP A 53 4.93 12.30 -4.25
CA ASP A 53 5.35 13.56 -3.66
C ASP A 53 4.60 14.75 -4.29
N PRO A 54 4.23 15.78 -3.51
CA PRO A 54 3.68 17.01 -4.07
C PRO A 54 4.65 17.64 -5.08
N ALA A 55 4.10 18.22 -6.15
CA ALA A 55 4.87 18.97 -7.14
C ALA A 55 5.38 20.31 -6.59
#